data_AF-A0A2E3C9H7-F1
#
_entry.id   AF-A0A2E3C9H7-F1
#
_cell.length_a   1.000
_cell.length_b   1.000
_cell.length_c   1.000
_cell.angle_alpha   90.00
_cell.angle_beta   90.00
_cell.angle_gamma   90.00
#
_symmetry.space_group_name_H-M   'P 1'
#
loop_
_entity.id
_entity.type
_entity.pdbx_description
1 polymer ?
#
loop_
_entity_poly.entity_id
_entity_poly.type
_entity_poly.pdbx_seq_one_letter_code
_entity_poly.pdbx_strand_id
1 'polypeptide(L)'
;MTEKIRNQEFPQVSEQQVSASIVEAPNTEVEKLPDRIILNSVWSGLDRKAGAIIEFTARQLRVRASTWVIATVGLMLMILLLATYAEAMVEGIEPVDDDGDSEDWDEDGYPLGQERKWGTSDWNSAEFPGSGIFIGEDWLNWNQGEHTGNHTYRGNAVITSYTWIGEPPISQNVGWAQVGNLSDCTDYEEEYDLQTGRSCLTSDGDIRFNGIIRVNGTVGVESEKWYQYLEWGEFIGASETPIPKDPRSMYIDEDGFDIDVSTGNTSQGFDDDGDCIRDWDFPTGTPSFSEYIWDEYDYFSPDSNRNGIECDVELVFDNNGNLISIQADELVDEDPSEDEFVLESLHRGFVLAVGKVAFLFLLGIFIPLFLATGLIRDEMASGTMYYLVGKPIHRAEFFVYRILGFMSIAAPYMVALALFVGLVTSFIGPGDSLFRFQDLTVWLIIGITAALVLLAYSTTFSALGVISKRFGIYIAMVMGVWEFIMAFFSLLSSGQSKVAWLSVSHWGLEMVNSAALISWPDSGYYDVIGSGLFNSSVVFSIFWNEPTIAPDSPIASLLVSSFFLLLYIGIWVLIGQSFLGRREID
;
A
#
# COMPACT_ATOMS: atom_id res chain seq x y z
N MET A 1 19.23 94.32 9.17
CA MET A 1 19.46 94.42 10.62
C MET A 1 20.68 93.58 10.95
N THR A 2 21.72 94.21 11.54
CA THR A 2 22.83 93.67 12.38
C THR A 2 23.10 92.15 12.37
N GLU A 3 24.25 91.64 11.88
CA GLU A 3 25.63 91.65 12.49
C GLU A 3 25.73 90.90 13.84
N LYS A 4 26.77 90.12 14.22
CA LYS A 4 28.14 89.78 13.74
C LYS A 4 28.44 88.29 14.10
N ILE A 5 29.41 87.51 13.59
CA ILE A 5 30.68 87.68 12.82
C ILE A 5 31.95 88.05 13.64
N ARG A 6 32.80 87.05 14.00
CA ARG A 6 34.31 87.07 13.85
C ARG A 6 35.00 85.73 14.28
N ASN A 7 36.17 85.46 13.66
CA ASN A 7 37.04 84.26 13.76
C ASN A 7 38.27 84.40 14.71
N GLN A 8 39.02 83.28 14.87
CA GLN A 8 40.50 83.15 15.04
C GLN A 8 41.12 83.64 16.39
N GLU A 9 42.27 83.15 16.89
CA GLU A 9 43.43 82.45 16.27
C GLU A 9 44.28 81.59 17.27
N PHE A 10 45.30 80.86 16.79
CA PHE A 10 46.27 80.00 17.53
C PHE A 10 47.48 80.79 18.12
N PRO A 11 48.29 80.24 19.07
CA PRO A 11 49.57 79.57 18.70
C PRO A 11 50.07 78.40 19.62
N GLN A 12 51.24 77.85 19.28
CA GLN A 12 51.82 76.56 19.73
C GLN A 12 52.80 76.58 20.94
N VAL A 13 53.30 75.36 21.28
CA VAL A 13 54.66 74.96 21.76
C VAL A 13 55.00 75.09 23.26
N SER A 14 55.28 73.93 23.91
CA SER A 14 56.66 73.47 24.27
C SER A 14 56.66 72.24 25.20
N GLU A 15 57.59 71.31 24.99
CA GLU A 15 57.92 70.22 25.94
C GLU A 15 58.65 70.75 27.19
N GLN A 16 58.45 70.13 28.36
CA GLN A 16 59.52 70.02 29.35
C GLN A 16 59.33 68.85 30.33
N GLN A 17 60.40 68.08 30.53
CA GLN A 17 60.48 67.00 31.51
C GLN A 17 60.58 67.56 32.94
N VAL A 18 59.98 66.88 33.92
CA VAL A 18 60.40 66.97 35.33
C VAL A 18 60.50 65.57 35.93
N SER A 19 61.58 65.37 36.69
CA SER A 19 62.10 64.09 37.17
C SER A 19 61.35 63.50 38.37
N ALA A 20 61.60 62.22 38.63
CA ALA A 20 60.99 61.44 39.70
C ALA A 20 61.37 61.86 41.13
N SER A 21 60.48 61.54 42.08
CA SER A 21 60.83 61.26 43.47
C SER A 21 60.09 60.01 43.96
N ILE A 22 60.78 59.18 44.74
CA ILE A 22 60.40 57.80 45.07
C ILE A 22 59.60 57.75 46.38
N VAL A 23 58.54 56.93 46.43
CA VAL A 23 57.94 56.42 47.67
C VAL A 23 57.56 54.93 47.47
N GLU A 24 58.31 54.04 48.11
CA GLU A 24 57.84 52.68 48.47
C GLU A 24 56.99 52.82 49.75
N ALA A 25 56.02 51.98 50.11
CA ALA A 25 55.53 50.66 49.65
C ALA A 25 53.99 50.60 49.97
N PRO A 26 53.22 49.48 49.96
CA PRO A 26 53.63 48.06 49.94
C PRO A 26 52.98 47.18 48.85
N ASN A 27 53.53 45.97 48.74
CA ASN A 27 53.08 44.92 47.83
C ASN A 27 51.60 44.53 48.06
N THR A 28 50.82 44.59 46.99
CA THR A 28 49.67 43.70 46.79
C THR A 28 49.96 42.87 45.55
N GLU A 29 50.02 41.55 45.69
CA GLU A 29 50.15 40.65 44.55
C GLU A 29 48.85 40.70 43.75
N VAL A 30 48.85 41.50 42.67
CA VAL A 30 47.80 41.43 41.67
C VAL A 30 48.05 40.16 40.86
N GLU A 31 47.30 39.12 41.19
CA GLU A 31 47.19 37.91 40.37
C GLU A 31 46.87 38.33 38.93
N LYS A 32 47.82 38.11 38.01
CA LYS A 32 47.58 38.34 36.60
C LYS A 32 46.52 37.35 36.13
N LEU A 33 45.29 37.84 35.96
CA LEU A 33 44.30 37.23 35.08
C LEU A 33 45.02 36.75 33.81
N PRO A 34 44.91 35.46 33.44
CA PRO A 34 45.64 34.94 32.30
C PRO A 34 45.23 35.70 31.05
N ASP A 35 46.21 36.11 30.24
CA ASP A 35 45.95 36.71 28.94
C ASP A 35 44.94 35.84 28.20
N ARG A 36 43.80 36.42 27.85
CA ARG A 36 42.72 35.71 27.16
C ARG A 36 43.31 35.12 25.90
N ILE A 37 43.47 33.79 25.86
CA ILE A 37 44.15 33.10 24.76
C ILE A 37 43.28 33.22 23.51
N ILE A 38 43.44 34.32 22.79
CA ILE A 38 43.00 34.44 21.41
C ILE A 38 43.93 33.51 20.64
N LEU A 39 43.46 32.28 20.43
CA LEU A 39 44.06 31.33 19.50
C LEU A 39 44.03 31.95 18.10
N ASN A 40 45.05 32.74 17.79
CA ASN A 40 45.40 33.24 16.46
C ASN A 40 45.92 32.07 15.58
N SER A 41 45.20 30.94 15.58
CA SER A 41 45.41 29.88 14.61
C SER A 41 44.84 30.33 13.26
N VAL A 42 45.44 29.87 12.17
CA VAL A 42 44.92 30.13 10.82
C VAL A 42 43.47 29.67 10.68
N TRP A 43 43.09 28.61 11.43
CA TRP A 43 41.75 28.04 11.50
C TRP A 43 40.69 28.99 12.09
N SER A 44 40.97 29.71 13.18
CA SER A 44 39.99 30.67 13.74
C SER A 44 39.78 31.90 12.82
N GLY A 45 40.80 32.23 12.02
CA GLY A 45 40.71 33.24 10.96
C GLY A 45 40.03 32.75 9.68
N LEU A 46 40.07 31.44 9.38
CA LEU A 46 39.39 30.82 8.25
C LEU A 46 37.89 30.68 8.54
N ASP A 47 37.54 30.11 9.69
CA ASP A 47 36.18 29.88 10.16
C ASP A 47 35.34 31.18 10.15
N ARG A 48 35.88 32.25 10.76
CA ARG A 48 35.20 33.56 10.79
C ARG A 48 35.02 34.21 9.42
N LYS A 49 35.85 33.89 8.41
CA LYS A 49 35.67 34.34 7.01
C LYS A 49 34.65 33.48 6.28
N ALA A 50 34.73 32.17 6.44
CA ALA A 50 33.80 31.20 5.85
C ALA A 50 32.37 31.50 6.32
N GLY A 51 32.17 31.59 7.65
CA GLY A 51 30.90 31.94 8.26
C GLY A 51 30.33 33.26 7.76
N ALA A 52 31.16 34.30 7.56
CA ALA A 52 30.71 35.58 7.04
C ALA A 52 30.20 35.50 5.58
N ILE A 53 30.82 34.67 4.72
CA ILE A 53 30.37 34.48 3.33
C ILE A 53 29.11 33.60 3.26
N ILE A 54 29.05 32.56 4.10
CA ILE A 54 27.88 31.69 4.28
C ILE A 54 26.68 32.55 4.73
N GLU A 55 26.85 33.35 5.79
CA GLU A 55 25.83 34.24 6.34
C GLU A 55 25.42 35.32 5.32
N PHE A 56 26.37 35.94 4.61
CA PHE A 56 26.06 36.93 3.58
C PHE A 56 25.19 36.34 2.45
N THR A 57 25.53 35.13 1.99
CA THR A 57 24.73 34.41 0.99
C THR A 57 23.34 34.07 1.52
N ALA A 58 23.25 33.58 2.76
CA ALA A 58 21.97 33.29 3.41
C ALA A 58 21.10 34.57 3.54
N ARG A 59 21.70 35.71 3.92
CA ARG A 59 21.01 37.01 3.97
C ARG A 59 20.54 37.47 2.58
N GLN A 60 21.37 37.34 1.54
CA GLN A 60 20.96 37.64 0.16
C GLN A 60 19.75 36.81 -0.26
N LEU A 61 19.74 35.51 0.06
CA LEU A 61 18.63 34.61 -0.25
C LEU A 61 17.35 34.94 0.51
N ARG A 62 17.44 35.29 1.80
CA ARG A 62 16.29 35.70 2.63
C ARG A 62 15.64 37.02 2.19
N VAL A 63 16.38 37.91 1.52
CA VAL A 63 15.83 39.19 1.02
C VAL A 63 15.28 39.07 -0.41
N ARG A 64 15.69 38.05 -1.18
CA ARG A 64 15.25 37.87 -2.57
C ARG A 64 13.82 37.32 -2.61
N ALA A 65 12.89 38.10 -3.16
CA ALA A 65 11.47 37.71 -3.27
C ALA A 65 11.28 36.35 -3.99
N SER A 66 12.09 36.04 -5.00
CA SER A 66 12.03 34.76 -5.73
C SER A 66 12.23 33.54 -4.83
N THR A 67 13.06 33.63 -3.78
CA THR A 67 13.28 32.53 -2.82
C THR A 67 11.97 32.18 -2.11
N TRP A 68 11.26 33.20 -1.61
CA TRP A 68 10.01 33.03 -0.89
C TRP A 68 8.84 32.68 -1.82
N VAL A 69 8.79 33.23 -3.03
CA VAL A 69 7.80 32.82 -4.03
C VAL A 69 7.92 31.33 -4.35
N ILE A 70 9.14 30.83 -4.60
CA ILE A 70 9.36 29.39 -4.85
C ILE A 70 8.97 28.55 -3.62
N ALA A 71 9.35 28.97 -2.41
CA ALA A 71 9.00 28.26 -1.18
C ALA A 71 7.48 28.24 -0.91
N THR A 72 6.78 29.36 -1.10
CA THR A 72 5.33 29.44 -0.88
C THR A 72 4.54 28.67 -1.95
N VAL A 73 4.95 28.73 -3.22
CA VAL A 73 4.32 27.95 -4.29
C VAL A 73 4.57 26.45 -4.08
N GLY A 74 5.79 26.05 -3.70
CA GLY A 74 6.11 24.67 -3.36
C GLY A 74 5.27 24.14 -2.19
N LEU A 75 5.16 24.90 -1.10
CA LEU A 75 4.30 24.58 0.04
C LEU A 75 2.82 24.46 -0.38
N MET A 76 2.31 25.41 -1.17
CA MET A 76 0.91 25.41 -1.61
C MET A 76 0.58 24.20 -2.50
N LEU A 77 1.49 23.81 -3.39
CA LEU A 77 1.33 22.59 -4.20
C LEU A 77 1.38 21.32 -3.35
N MET A 78 2.24 21.25 -2.32
CA MET A 78 2.24 20.13 -1.38
C MET A 78 0.96 20.07 -0.54
N ILE A 79 0.39 21.20 -0.12
CA ILE A 79 -0.90 21.23 0.60
C ILE A 79 -2.04 20.75 -0.30
N LEU A 80 -2.08 21.16 -1.57
CA LEU A 80 -3.10 20.68 -2.52
C LEU A 80 -2.97 19.18 -2.78
N LEU A 81 -1.74 18.68 -2.91
CA LEU A 81 -1.45 17.27 -3.15
C LEU A 81 -1.73 16.41 -1.89
N LEU A 82 -1.51 16.95 -0.69
CA LEU A 82 -1.95 16.34 0.58
C LEU A 82 -3.47 16.34 0.74
N ALA A 83 -4.18 17.34 0.20
CA ALA A 83 -5.64 17.37 0.24
C ALA A 83 -6.25 16.26 -0.63
N THR A 84 -5.75 16.07 -1.86
CA THR A 84 -6.20 14.96 -2.74
C THR A 84 -5.84 13.59 -2.17
N TYR A 85 -4.75 13.49 -1.40
CA TYR A 85 -4.40 12.27 -0.67
C TYR A 85 -5.35 12.01 0.50
N ALA A 86 -5.66 13.03 1.29
CA ALA A 86 -6.62 12.91 2.39
C ALA A 86 -8.06 12.62 1.92
N GLU A 87 -8.42 13.07 0.71
CA GLU A 87 -9.69 12.72 0.05
C GLU A 87 -9.71 11.23 -0.31
N ALA A 88 -8.70 10.73 -1.03
CA ALA A 88 -8.59 9.31 -1.39
C ALA A 88 -8.50 8.35 -0.18
N MET A 89 -7.91 8.78 0.94
CA MET A 89 -7.84 7.99 2.19
C MET A 89 -9.13 8.01 3.02
N VAL A 90 -10.13 8.82 2.63
CA VAL A 90 -11.43 8.94 3.32
C VAL A 90 -12.58 8.45 2.44
N GLU A 91 -12.41 8.47 1.12
CA GLU A 91 -13.37 7.93 0.16
C GLU A 91 -13.48 6.41 0.26
N GLY A 92 -12.37 5.71 0.50
CA GLY A 92 -12.31 4.25 0.51
C GLY A 92 -12.56 3.65 -0.88
N ILE A 93 -12.85 2.36 -0.89
CA ILE A 93 -13.29 1.58 -2.04
C ILE A 93 -14.61 0.90 -1.63
N GLU A 94 -15.55 0.77 -2.56
CA GLU A 94 -16.74 -0.06 -2.32
C GLU A 94 -16.29 -1.52 -2.44
N PRO A 95 -16.42 -2.36 -1.40
CA PRO A 95 -15.90 -3.72 -1.44
C PRO A 95 -16.61 -4.52 -2.54
N VAL A 96 -15.83 -5.28 -3.28
CA VAL A 96 -16.28 -6.14 -4.37
C VAL A 96 -16.39 -7.57 -3.89
N ASP A 97 -17.47 -8.21 -4.32
CA ASP A 97 -17.68 -9.67 -4.33
C ASP A 97 -17.02 -10.18 -5.63
N ASP A 98 -15.82 -10.75 -5.48
CA ASP A 98 -14.87 -11.13 -6.55
C ASP A 98 -14.96 -12.64 -6.88
N ASP A 99 -15.37 -13.49 -5.92
CA ASP A 99 -15.65 -14.93 -6.10
C ASP A 99 -17.13 -15.24 -6.49
N GLY A 100 -18.10 -14.48 -5.97
CA GLY A 100 -19.53 -14.59 -6.28
C GLY A 100 -20.40 -15.30 -5.24
N ASP A 101 -19.92 -15.61 -4.04
CA ASP A 101 -20.63 -16.42 -3.05
C ASP A 101 -21.67 -15.67 -2.18
N SER A 102 -21.66 -14.33 -2.21
CA SER A 102 -22.68 -13.49 -1.57
C SER A 102 -24.05 -13.55 -2.27
N GLU A 103 -24.08 -14.08 -3.50
CA GLU A 103 -25.30 -14.26 -4.28
C GLU A 103 -26.13 -15.47 -3.81
N ASP A 104 -27.40 -15.49 -4.23
CA ASP A 104 -28.42 -16.50 -3.92
C ASP A 104 -29.10 -16.76 -5.27
N TRP A 105 -28.66 -17.80 -5.95
CA TRP A 105 -28.95 -18.11 -7.34
C TRP A 105 -30.29 -18.83 -7.53
N ASP A 106 -30.80 -19.53 -6.52
CA ASP A 106 -32.11 -20.21 -6.57
C ASP A 106 -33.29 -19.48 -5.90
N GLU A 107 -33.02 -18.32 -5.28
CA GLU A 107 -33.97 -17.41 -4.60
C GLU A 107 -34.64 -17.98 -3.33
N ASP A 108 -34.11 -19.03 -2.70
CA ASP A 108 -34.62 -19.45 -1.40
C ASP A 108 -34.14 -18.55 -0.24
N GLY A 109 -33.05 -17.79 -0.45
CA GLY A 109 -32.52 -16.76 0.43
C GLY A 109 -31.44 -17.19 1.42
N TYR A 110 -30.71 -18.29 1.18
CA TYR A 110 -29.41 -18.56 1.80
C TYR A 110 -28.31 -18.21 0.77
N PRO A 111 -27.26 -17.42 1.11
CA PRO A 111 -26.16 -17.14 0.17
C PRO A 111 -25.34 -18.38 -0.15
N LEU A 112 -24.69 -18.40 -1.31
CA LEU A 112 -23.86 -19.51 -1.78
C LEU A 112 -22.74 -19.87 -0.78
N GLY A 113 -22.05 -18.93 -0.13
CA GLY A 113 -21.07 -19.23 0.93
C GLY A 113 -21.69 -20.00 2.11
N GLN A 114 -22.86 -19.53 2.56
CA GLN A 114 -23.63 -20.22 3.58
C GLN A 114 -24.05 -21.64 3.13
N GLU A 115 -24.33 -21.83 1.84
CA GLU A 115 -24.65 -23.14 1.28
C GLU A 115 -23.41 -24.04 1.15
N ARG A 116 -22.26 -23.51 0.70
CA ARG A 116 -20.96 -24.21 0.64
C ARG A 116 -20.60 -24.80 2.00
N LYS A 117 -20.74 -23.98 3.05
CA LYS A 117 -20.54 -24.32 4.48
C LYS A 117 -21.35 -25.51 4.96
N TRP A 118 -22.65 -25.53 4.64
CA TRP A 118 -23.58 -26.59 5.06
C TRP A 118 -23.70 -27.74 4.05
N GLY A 119 -23.06 -27.64 2.89
CA GLY A 119 -23.15 -28.60 1.79
C GLY A 119 -24.50 -28.61 1.08
N THR A 120 -25.17 -27.46 0.99
CA THR A 120 -26.47 -27.35 0.31
C THR A 120 -26.28 -26.77 -1.09
N SER A 121 -27.35 -26.66 -1.91
CA SER A 121 -27.20 -26.52 -3.36
C SER A 121 -28.00 -25.36 -3.93
N ASP A 122 -27.28 -24.28 -4.28
CA ASP A 122 -27.81 -23.00 -4.77
C ASP A 122 -28.30 -23.05 -6.24
N TRP A 123 -28.72 -24.24 -6.65
CA TRP A 123 -29.41 -24.51 -7.90
C TRP A 123 -30.78 -25.15 -7.65
N ASN A 124 -31.18 -25.36 -6.39
CA ASN A 124 -32.35 -26.13 -6.00
C ASN A 124 -32.90 -25.73 -4.62
N SER A 125 -33.76 -24.70 -4.61
CA SER A 125 -34.55 -24.11 -3.50
C SER A 125 -35.36 -25.05 -2.56
N ALA A 126 -35.20 -26.36 -2.69
CA ALA A 126 -35.66 -27.38 -1.75
C ALA A 126 -34.52 -27.97 -0.87
N GLU A 127 -33.26 -27.72 -1.21
CA GLU A 127 -32.03 -28.26 -0.63
C GLU A 127 -31.18 -27.12 -0.03
N PHE A 128 -31.60 -26.59 1.12
CA PHE A 128 -31.00 -25.47 1.87
C PHE A 128 -30.44 -25.85 3.25
N PRO A 129 -29.71 -24.98 3.98
CA PRO A 129 -29.16 -25.28 5.30
C PRO A 129 -30.20 -25.75 6.32
N GLY A 130 -30.07 -27.00 6.78
CA GLY A 130 -31.02 -27.67 7.68
C GLY A 130 -32.27 -28.26 7.00
N SER A 131 -32.34 -28.21 5.66
CA SER A 131 -33.22 -29.06 4.87
C SER A 131 -32.81 -30.53 5.05
N GLY A 132 -33.80 -31.42 5.20
CA GLY A 132 -33.52 -32.84 5.32
C GLY A 132 -33.19 -33.48 3.97
N ILE A 133 -32.45 -34.59 4.02
CA ILE A 133 -32.04 -35.36 2.85
C ILE A 133 -32.91 -36.62 2.75
N PHE A 134 -33.37 -36.92 1.53
CA PHE A 134 -34.07 -38.17 1.22
C PHE A 134 -33.07 -39.27 0.86
N ILE A 135 -32.99 -40.32 1.68
CA ILE A 135 -32.21 -41.53 1.38
C ILE A 135 -33.15 -42.61 0.87
N GLY A 136 -33.08 -42.90 -0.43
CA GLY A 136 -33.77 -44.04 -1.04
C GLY A 136 -33.14 -45.37 -0.64
N GLU A 137 -33.98 -46.34 -0.26
CA GLU A 137 -33.58 -47.73 -0.03
C GLU A 137 -33.55 -48.53 -1.35
N ASP A 138 -34.63 -48.41 -2.14
CA ASP A 138 -34.87 -49.08 -3.41
C ASP A 138 -36.03 -48.36 -4.14
N TRP A 139 -36.32 -48.73 -5.39
CA TRP A 139 -37.27 -48.01 -6.25
C TRP A 139 -38.14 -48.92 -7.14
N LEU A 140 -39.36 -48.47 -7.43
CA LEU A 140 -40.22 -49.05 -8.44
C LEU A 140 -40.08 -48.30 -9.76
N ASN A 141 -39.73 -49.05 -10.79
CA ASN A 141 -39.84 -48.61 -12.17
C ASN A 141 -41.30 -48.71 -12.66
N TRP A 142 -41.63 -48.05 -13.78
CA TRP A 142 -42.99 -47.96 -14.35
C TRP A 142 -43.68 -49.30 -14.68
N ASN A 143 -43.00 -50.44 -14.52
CA ASN A 143 -43.51 -51.79 -14.77
C ASN A 143 -43.63 -52.67 -13.51
N GLN A 144 -43.34 -52.12 -12.33
CA GLN A 144 -43.51 -52.77 -11.03
C GLN A 144 -44.76 -52.20 -10.33
N GLY A 145 -45.45 -53.03 -9.55
CA GLY A 145 -46.81 -52.72 -9.07
C GLY A 145 -46.87 -51.78 -7.87
N GLU A 146 -46.74 -52.32 -6.67
CA GLU A 146 -46.97 -51.58 -5.43
C GLU A 146 -45.95 -51.97 -4.35
N HIS A 147 -45.55 -51.00 -3.53
CA HIS A 147 -44.80 -51.23 -2.29
C HIS A 147 -45.69 -50.93 -1.08
N THR A 148 -45.54 -51.71 0.00
CA THR A 148 -46.34 -51.53 1.22
C THR A 148 -45.44 -51.49 2.44
N GLY A 149 -45.48 -50.37 3.17
CA GLY A 149 -44.66 -50.18 4.37
C GLY A 149 -44.89 -48.82 5.03
N ASN A 150 -44.03 -48.50 5.99
CA ASN A 150 -43.96 -47.19 6.64
C ASN A 150 -42.66 -46.52 6.18
N HIS A 151 -42.73 -45.78 5.07
CA HIS A 151 -41.58 -45.13 4.46
C HIS A 151 -41.91 -43.67 4.13
N THR A 152 -40.87 -42.90 3.87
CA THR A 152 -41.01 -41.70 3.04
C THR A 152 -40.91 -42.14 1.58
N TYR A 153 -41.76 -41.60 0.74
CA TYR A 153 -41.85 -41.90 -0.68
C TYR A 153 -41.51 -40.62 -1.47
N ARG A 154 -40.71 -40.76 -2.54
CA ARG A 154 -40.36 -39.69 -3.49
C ARG A 154 -40.75 -40.13 -4.91
N GLY A 155 -41.42 -39.25 -5.65
CA GLY A 155 -41.75 -39.47 -7.06
C GLY A 155 -43.20 -39.16 -7.40
N ASN A 156 -43.70 -39.75 -8.49
CA ASN A 156 -45.04 -39.54 -9.05
C ASN A 156 -45.81 -40.86 -9.03
N ALA A 157 -46.72 -41.00 -8.05
CA ALA A 157 -47.34 -42.28 -7.71
C ALA A 157 -48.75 -42.10 -7.10
N VAL A 158 -49.43 -43.23 -6.86
CA VAL A 158 -50.80 -43.28 -6.32
C VAL A 158 -50.83 -44.05 -5.00
N ILE A 159 -51.50 -43.51 -3.99
CA ILE A 159 -51.72 -44.14 -2.69
C ILE A 159 -53.06 -44.87 -2.73
N THR A 160 -53.01 -46.20 -2.86
CA THR A 160 -54.19 -47.08 -2.97
C THR A 160 -54.74 -47.51 -1.60
N SER A 161 -53.92 -47.49 -0.55
CA SER A 161 -54.41 -47.59 0.83
C SER A 161 -53.43 -46.98 1.84
N TYR A 162 -53.93 -46.40 2.92
CA TYR A 162 -53.09 -45.84 3.99
C TYR A 162 -53.72 -46.00 5.37
N THR A 163 -52.87 -46.08 6.39
CA THR A 163 -53.27 -46.07 7.81
C THR A 163 -53.12 -44.68 8.42
N TRP A 164 -52.08 -43.94 8.00
CA TRP A 164 -51.87 -42.53 8.27
C TRP A 164 -50.97 -41.95 7.17
N ILE A 165 -51.05 -40.64 6.99
CA ILE A 165 -50.18 -39.84 6.13
C ILE A 165 -49.60 -38.74 7.01
N GLY A 166 -48.30 -38.48 6.89
CA GLY A 166 -47.60 -37.45 7.63
C GLY A 166 -47.77 -36.07 7.00
N GLU A 167 -47.81 -35.04 7.83
CA GLU A 167 -47.60 -33.66 7.38
C GLU A 167 -46.09 -33.42 7.16
N PRO A 168 -45.70 -32.49 6.27
CA PRO A 168 -44.30 -32.13 6.07
C PRO A 168 -43.67 -31.50 7.33
N PRO A 169 -42.33 -31.51 7.45
CA PRO A 169 -41.62 -30.71 8.44
C PRO A 169 -42.00 -29.22 8.32
N ILE A 170 -42.06 -28.51 9.45
CA ILE A 170 -42.55 -27.11 9.50
C ILE A 170 -41.72 -26.16 8.61
N SER A 171 -40.45 -26.49 8.38
CA SER A 171 -39.50 -25.77 7.52
C SER A 171 -39.64 -26.06 6.02
N GLN A 172 -40.29 -27.15 5.59
CA GLN A 172 -40.25 -27.63 4.21
C GLN A 172 -41.63 -27.74 3.56
N ASN A 173 -42.03 -26.70 2.81
CA ASN A 173 -43.25 -26.73 1.99
C ASN A 173 -42.99 -26.94 0.49
N VAL A 174 -41.73 -26.76 0.04
CA VAL A 174 -41.31 -26.99 -1.35
C VAL A 174 -41.02 -28.48 -1.53
N GLY A 175 -41.39 -29.06 -2.67
CA GLY A 175 -41.20 -30.49 -2.97
C GLY A 175 -42.11 -31.47 -2.22
N TRP A 176 -42.63 -31.13 -1.03
CA TRP A 176 -43.52 -31.99 -0.25
C TRP A 176 -44.97 -31.97 -0.75
N ALA A 177 -45.57 -33.15 -0.91
CA ALA A 177 -46.95 -33.28 -1.39
C ALA A 177 -47.96 -32.75 -0.36
N GLN A 178 -48.76 -31.75 -0.75
CA GLN A 178 -49.78 -31.14 0.12
C GLN A 178 -51.01 -32.05 0.31
N VAL A 179 -51.21 -32.60 1.50
CA VAL A 179 -52.30 -33.56 1.81
C VAL A 179 -53.51 -32.93 2.53
N GLY A 180 -53.35 -31.73 3.09
CA GLY A 180 -54.35 -31.14 4.01
C GLY A 180 -55.71 -30.75 3.37
N ASN A 181 -55.75 -30.49 2.06
CA ASN A 181 -56.97 -30.06 1.36
C ASN A 181 -56.92 -30.48 -0.12
N LEU A 182 -57.09 -31.77 -0.38
CA LEU A 182 -57.05 -32.32 -1.74
C LEU A 182 -58.23 -31.82 -2.59
N SER A 183 -57.91 -31.30 -3.79
CA SER A 183 -58.89 -31.14 -4.85
C SER A 183 -59.05 -32.44 -5.64
N ASP A 184 -60.18 -32.62 -6.31
CA ASP A 184 -60.29 -33.63 -7.37
C ASP A 184 -59.19 -33.36 -8.44
N CYS A 185 -58.59 -34.42 -8.99
CA CYS A 185 -57.65 -34.32 -10.10
C CYS A 185 -58.38 -33.86 -11.37
N THR A 186 -57.74 -33.08 -12.22
CA THR A 186 -58.24 -32.82 -13.57
C THR A 186 -57.93 -33.99 -14.51
N ASP A 187 -58.71 -34.17 -15.58
CA ASP A 187 -58.48 -35.20 -16.61
C ASP A 187 -57.01 -35.27 -17.09
N TYR A 188 -56.34 -34.11 -17.17
CA TYR A 188 -54.92 -34.01 -17.55
C TYR A 188 -53.96 -34.49 -16.45
N GLU A 189 -54.26 -34.19 -15.19
CA GLU A 189 -53.45 -34.59 -14.03
C GLU A 189 -53.57 -36.08 -13.71
N GLU A 190 -54.70 -36.70 -14.07
CA GLU A 190 -54.85 -38.17 -14.05
C GLU A 190 -54.09 -38.85 -15.19
N GLU A 191 -54.12 -38.30 -16.42
CA GLU A 191 -53.55 -38.94 -17.62
C GLU A 191 -52.04 -38.70 -17.81
N TYR A 192 -51.52 -37.50 -17.47
CA TYR A 192 -50.17 -37.05 -17.88
C TYR A 192 -49.20 -36.73 -16.75
N ASP A 193 -49.45 -35.68 -15.96
CA ASP A 193 -48.50 -35.26 -14.93
C ASP A 193 -49.14 -34.34 -13.89
N LEU A 194 -48.58 -34.35 -12.69
CA LEU A 194 -48.99 -33.52 -11.56
C LEU A 194 -47.81 -32.65 -11.12
N GLN A 195 -48.04 -31.38 -10.81
CA GLN A 195 -46.98 -30.48 -10.38
C GLN A 195 -46.30 -30.98 -9.07
N THR A 196 -44.97 -30.90 -8.99
CA THR A 196 -44.21 -31.26 -7.79
C THR A 196 -44.73 -30.51 -6.54
N GLY A 197 -44.88 -31.22 -5.43
CA GLY A 197 -45.46 -30.71 -4.19
C GLY A 197 -46.99 -30.73 -4.14
N ARG A 198 -47.68 -31.17 -5.20
CA ARG A 198 -49.15 -31.25 -5.24
C ARG A 198 -49.65 -32.68 -5.03
N SER A 199 -50.84 -32.79 -4.44
CA SER A 199 -51.65 -34.02 -4.44
C SER A 199 -53.10 -33.73 -4.85
N CYS A 200 -53.79 -34.73 -5.38
CA CYS A 200 -55.19 -34.65 -5.77
C CYS A 200 -55.91 -36.00 -5.62
N LEU A 201 -57.24 -35.98 -5.62
CA LEU A 201 -58.09 -37.18 -5.56
C LEU A 201 -58.47 -37.65 -6.97
N THR A 202 -58.14 -38.91 -7.27
CA THR A 202 -58.46 -39.56 -8.54
C THR A 202 -59.94 -39.96 -8.57
N SER A 203 -60.52 -40.12 -9.77
CA SER A 203 -61.91 -40.53 -9.98
C SER A 203 -62.31 -41.85 -9.29
N ASP A 204 -61.36 -42.75 -9.04
CA ASP A 204 -61.55 -44.00 -8.29
C ASP A 204 -61.48 -43.83 -6.75
N GLY A 205 -61.09 -42.65 -6.25
CA GLY A 205 -61.00 -42.30 -4.83
C GLY A 205 -59.60 -42.38 -4.23
N ASP A 206 -58.60 -42.79 -5.01
CA ASP A 206 -57.19 -42.88 -4.58
C ASP A 206 -56.48 -41.51 -4.63
N ILE A 207 -55.45 -41.34 -3.80
CA ILE A 207 -54.68 -40.09 -3.73
C ILE A 207 -53.49 -40.16 -4.68
N ARG A 208 -53.46 -39.30 -5.69
CA ARG A 208 -52.31 -39.09 -6.59
C ARG A 208 -51.41 -37.99 -6.02
N PHE A 209 -50.10 -38.19 -6.02
CA PHE A 209 -49.13 -37.15 -5.63
C PHE A 209 -47.91 -37.11 -6.56
N ASN A 210 -47.26 -35.95 -6.61
CA ASN A 210 -45.90 -35.81 -7.14
C ASN A 210 -45.05 -35.04 -6.12
N GLY A 211 -43.92 -35.59 -5.71
CA GLY A 211 -43.01 -35.01 -4.71
C GLY A 211 -42.66 -35.97 -3.57
N ILE A 212 -42.36 -35.42 -2.40
CA ILE A 212 -42.01 -36.17 -1.18
C ILE A 212 -43.23 -36.29 -0.26
N ILE A 213 -43.49 -37.49 0.28
CA ILE A 213 -44.60 -37.74 1.20
C ILE A 213 -44.29 -38.86 2.18
N ARG A 214 -44.73 -38.75 3.44
CA ARG A 214 -44.57 -39.81 4.44
C ARG A 214 -45.88 -40.60 4.61
N VAL A 215 -45.87 -41.89 4.29
CA VAL A 215 -47.08 -42.73 4.27
C VAL A 215 -46.80 -44.07 4.93
N ASN A 216 -47.75 -44.53 5.77
CA ASN A 216 -47.78 -45.92 6.22
C ASN A 216 -48.96 -46.64 5.55
N GLY A 217 -48.69 -47.30 4.44
CA GLY A 217 -49.71 -47.77 3.50
C GLY A 217 -49.14 -48.50 2.30
N THR A 218 -49.98 -48.68 1.29
CA THR A 218 -49.63 -49.21 -0.03
C THR A 218 -49.57 -48.04 -1.01
N VAL A 219 -48.41 -47.86 -1.65
CA VAL A 219 -48.18 -46.85 -2.67
C VAL A 219 -47.73 -47.56 -3.95
N GLY A 220 -48.37 -47.21 -5.05
CA GLY A 220 -48.30 -47.95 -6.31
C GLY A 220 -47.97 -47.08 -7.52
N VAL A 221 -47.42 -47.75 -8.52
CA VAL A 221 -47.14 -47.20 -9.85
C VAL A 221 -48.04 -47.92 -10.86
N GLU A 222 -48.76 -47.14 -11.65
CA GLU A 222 -49.66 -47.66 -12.69
C GLU A 222 -48.85 -48.17 -13.89
N SER A 223 -48.83 -49.49 -14.07
CA SER A 223 -48.04 -50.22 -15.10
C SER A 223 -48.19 -49.82 -16.58
N GLU A 224 -49.05 -48.84 -16.89
CA GLU A 224 -49.24 -48.28 -18.25
C GLU A 224 -48.63 -46.87 -18.41
N LYS A 225 -48.20 -46.22 -17.32
CA LYS A 225 -47.73 -44.82 -17.29
C LYS A 225 -46.22 -44.73 -17.07
N TRP A 226 -45.48 -44.70 -18.19
CA TRP A 226 -44.01 -44.71 -18.26
C TRP A 226 -43.28 -43.58 -17.51
N TYR A 227 -43.97 -42.51 -17.14
CA TYR A 227 -43.45 -41.35 -16.41
C TYR A 227 -43.60 -41.47 -14.89
N GLN A 228 -44.35 -42.47 -14.40
CA GLN A 228 -44.46 -42.74 -12.97
C GLN A 228 -43.24 -43.49 -12.47
N TYR A 229 -42.75 -43.06 -11.32
CA TYR A 229 -41.67 -43.70 -10.59
C TYR A 229 -41.91 -43.49 -9.09
N LEU A 230 -41.45 -44.44 -8.29
CA LEU A 230 -41.62 -44.41 -6.84
C LEU A 230 -40.36 -44.91 -6.16
N GLU A 231 -39.61 -44.00 -5.57
CA GLU A 231 -38.54 -44.30 -4.62
C GLU A 231 -39.14 -44.36 -3.21
N TRP A 232 -38.64 -45.26 -2.37
CA TRP A 232 -38.99 -45.27 -0.95
C TRP A 232 -37.74 -45.36 -0.07
N GLY A 233 -37.83 -44.82 1.14
CA GLY A 233 -36.76 -44.87 2.12
C GLY A 233 -37.05 -44.00 3.32
N GLU A 234 -36.01 -43.34 3.85
CA GLU A 234 -36.11 -42.47 5.03
C GLU A 234 -35.66 -41.04 4.72
N PHE A 235 -36.37 -40.08 5.28
CA PHE A 235 -36.01 -38.67 5.24
C PHE A 235 -35.35 -38.31 6.57
N ILE A 236 -34.09 -37.91 6.53
CA ILE A 236 -33.24 -37.69 7.71
C ILE A 236 -32.61 -36.29 7.68
N GLY A 237 -32.00 -35.86 8.79
CA GLY A 237 -31.25 -34.59 8.85
C GLY A 237 -32.10 -33.32 8.88
N ALA A 238 -33.42 -33.40 8.67
CA ALA A 238 -34.32 -32.25 8.77
C ALA A 238 -34.27 -31.64 10.19
N SER A 239 -33.74 -30.42 10.31
CA SER A 239 -33.65 -29.73 11.59
C SER A 239 -35.02 -29.21 12.03
N GLU A 240 -35.39 -29.44 13.30
CA GLU A 240 -36.59 -28.82 13.90
C GLU A 240 -36.43 -27.30 14.09
N THR A 241 -35.18 -26.79 14.05
CA THR A 241 -34.84 -25.37 14.10
C THR A 241 -34.16 -24.96 12.79
N PRO A 242 -34.79 -24.13 11.94
CA PRO A 242 -34.15 -23.60 10.75
C PRO A 242 -32.84 -22.90 11.09
N ILE A 243 -31.81 -23.12 10.27
CA ILE A 243 -30.55 -22.38 10.37
C ILE A 243 -30.88 -20.91 10.04
N PRO A 244 -30.41 -19.92 10.81
CA PRO A 244 -30.62 -18.52 10.47
C PRO A 244 -29.99 -18.20 9.11
N LYS A 245 -30.67 -17.40 8.28
CA LYS A 245 -30.08 -16.88 7.04
C LYS A 245 -29.05 -15.83 7.37
N ASP A 246 -27.84 -16.00 6.88
CA ASP A 246 -26.76 -15.06 7.09
C ASP A 246 -26.88 -13.88 6.10
N PRO A 247 -26.46 -12.66 6.50
CA PRO A 247 -26.54 -11.50 5.63
C PRO A 247 -25.46 -11.59 4.55
N ARG A 248 -25.76 -11.16 3.32
CA ARG A 248 -24.78 -11.10 2.22
C ARG A 248 -23.48 -10.36 2.57
N SER A 249 -23.52 -9.38 3.47
CA SER A 249 -22.32 -8.68 3.96
C SER A 249 -21.52 -9.46 5.02
N MET A 250 -21.76 -10.76 5.16
CA MET A 250 -20.82 -11.71 5.77
C MET A 250 -19.87 -12.26 4.69
N TYR A 251 -20.35 -12.30 3.44
CA TYR A 251 -19.75 -12.89 2.24
C TYR A 251 -19.18 -11.83 1.28
N ILE A 252 -18.65 -10.74 1.85
CA ILE A 252 -18.09 -9.58 1.12
C ILE A 252 -17.12 -8.90 2.07
N ASP A 253 -15.84 -8.76 1.69
CA ASP A 253 -14.78 -8.24 2.59
C ASP A 253 -14.72 -9.09 3.87
N GLU A 254 -14.59 -10.41 3.66
CA GLU A 254 -14.74 -11.45 4.70
C GLU A 254 -13.50 -11.50 5.58
N ASP A 255 -12.37 -11.77 4.95
CA ASP A 255 -11.12 -12.10 5.61
C ASP A 255 -10.20 -10.87 5.72
N GLY A 256 -9.66 -10.67 6.92
CA GLY A 256 -8.67 -9.64 7.19
C GLY A 256 -7.30 -9.98 6.57
N PHE A 257 -6.51 -8.97 6.22
CA PHE A 257 -5.16 -9.21 5.69
C PHE A 257 -4.18 -9.67 6.80
N ASP A 258 -4.19 -10.97 7.11
CA ASP A 258 -3.48 -11.56 8.26
C ASP A 258 -2.06 -12.10 7.94
N ILE A 259 -1.72 -12.22 6.65
CA ILE A 259 -0.52 -12.89 6.14
C ILE A 259 0.80 -12.15 6.50
N ASP A 260 1.52 -12.63 7.51
CA ASP A 260 2.85 -12.13 7.90
C ASP A 260 3.99 -12.97 7.29
N VAL A 261 4.38 -12.60 6.06
CA VAL A 261 5.56 -13.15 5.34
C VAL A 261 6.86 -13.01 6.16
N SER A 262 6.95 -12.06 7.10
CA SER A 262 8.18 -11.79 7.86
C SER A 262 8.46 -12.82 8.97
N THR A 263 7.45 -13.58 9.40
CA THR A 263 7.64 -14.71 10.32
C THR A 263 8.43 -15.86 9.70
N GLY A 264 8.40 -15.99 8.36
CA GLY A 264 8.90 -17.15 7.63
C GLY A 264 8.08 -18.41 7.88
N ASN A 265 6.84 -18.29 8.38
CA ASN A 265 5.89 -19.39 8.45
C ASN A 265 5.33 -19.66 7.04
N THR A 266 5.23 -20.94 6.65
CA THR A 266 4.86 -21.36 5.29
C THR A 266 3.37 -21.63 5.11
N SER A 267 2.60 -21.51 6.19
CA SER A 267 1.18 -21.89 6.33
C SER A 267 0.52 -20.84 7.23
N GLN A 268 -0.37 -20.02 6.66
CA GLN A 268 -1.04 -18.87 7.29
C GLN A 268 -2.49 -18.76 6.76
N GLY A 269 -3.20 -17.66 7.00
CA GLY A 269 -4.61 -17.50 6.62
C GLY A 269 -5.59 -17.96 7.69
N PHE A 270 -6.81 -17.45 7.62
CA PHE A 270 -7.86 -17.69 8.60
C PHE A 270 -9.25 -17.60 7.98
N ASP A 271 -9.91 -18.76 7.89
CA ASP A 271 -11.34 -18.94 7.57
C ASP A 271 -12.21 -18.31 8.69
N ASP A 272 -12.57 -17.01 8.56
CA ASP A 272 -13.33 -16.23 9.57
C ASP A 272 -14.85 -16.55 9.53
N ASP A 273 -15.38 -16.83 8.33
CA ASP A 273 -16.74 -17.32 8.11
C ASP A 273 -16.88 -18.76 8.67
N GLY A 274 -16.02 -19.69 8.26
CA GLY A 274 -16.03 -21.11 8.63
C GLY A 274 -16.56 -22.08 7.56
N ASP A 275 -16.42 -21.84 6.25
CA ASP A 275 -16.95 -22.69 5.18
C ASP A 275 -15.93 -23.61 4.50
N CYS A 276 -14.63 -23.29 4.53
CA CYS A 276 -13.57 -24.25 4.17
C CYS A 276 -13.60 -25.48 5.09
N ILE A 277 -14.00 -25.33 6.35
CA ILE A 277 -14.34 -26.47 7.22
C ILE A 277 -15.85 -26.67 7.28
N ARG A 278 -16.42 -27.32 6.24
CA ARG A 278 -17.82 -27.81 6.23
C ARG A 278 -18.22 -28.45 7.56
N ASP A 279 -19.10 -27.78 8.33
CA ASP A 279 -19.62 -28.27 9.60
C ASP A 279 -20.73 -29.32 9.38
N TRP A 280 -20.33 -30.47 8.85
CA TRP A 280 -21.28 -31.52 8.50
C TRP A 280 -21.72 -32.35 9.72
N ASP A 281 -22.80 -31.93 10.37
CA ASP A 281 -23.49 -32.71 11.41
C ASP A 281 -24.32 -33.88 10.80
N PHE A 282 -23.65 -34.75 10.04
CA PHE A 282 -24.24 -35.96 9.45
C PHE A 282 -24.55 -36.96 10.58
N PRO A 283 -25.79 -37.47 10.73
CA PRO A 283 -26.08 -38.52 11.71
C PRO A 283 -25.18 -39.74 11.52
N THR A 284 -24.22 -39.94 12.43
CA THR A 284 -23.16 -40.96 12.32
C THR A 284 -23.74 -42.37 12.12
N GLY A 285 -23.71 -42.87 10.88
CA GLY A 285 -24.23 -44.20 10.55
C GLY A 285 -24.86 -44.36 9.17
N THR A 286 -25.04 -43.29 8.39
CA THR A 286 -25.47 -43.37 6.99
C THR A 286 -24.39 -44.03 6.11
N PRO A 287 -24.74 -45.02 5.25
CA PRO A 287 -23.83 -45.50 4.24
C PRO A 287 -23.63 -44.42 3.18
N SER A 288 -22.38 -44.15 2.83
CA SER A 288 -21.98 -43.20 1.78
C SER A 288 -22.44 -43.70 0.39
N PHE A 289 -23.68 -43.39 0.01
CA PHE A 289 -24.16 -43.55 -1.36
C PHE A 289 -23.79 -42.31 -2.18
N SER A 290 -22.53 -42.26 -2.59
CA SER A 290 -21.90 -41.21 -3.40
C SER A 290 -22.34 -41.24 -4.87
N GLU A 291 -23.65 -41.32 -5.13
CA GLU A 291 -24.20 -41.52 -6.49
C GLU A 291 -25.42 -40.64 -6.81
N TYR A 292 -25.94 -39.89 -5.82
CA TYR A 292 -27.08 -38.96 -5.99
C TYR A 292 -26.92 -37.61 -5.26
N ILE A 293 -25.72 -37.34 -4.77
CA ILE A 293 -25.32 -35.99 -4.32
C ILE A 293 -24.68 -35.33 -5.55
N TRP A 294 -25.16 -34.16 -5.95
CA TRP A 294 -24.85 -33.55 -7.25
C TRP A 294 -23.35 -33.18 -7.41
N ASP A 295 -22.89 -33.04 -8.66
CA ASP A 295 -21.48 -32.99 -9.10
C ASP A 295 -20.56 -32.00 -8.35
N GLU A 296 -21.10 -30.99 -7.67
CA GLU A 296 -20.39 -29.97 -6.89
C GLU A 296 -19.67 -30.54 -5.65
N TYR A 297 -20.15 -31.69 -5.15
CA TYR A 297 -19.62 -32.32 -3.94
C TYR A 297 -18.30 -33.09 -4.11
N ASP A 298 -17.90 -33.44 -5.34
CA ASP A 298 -16.65 -34.18 -5.63
C ASP A 298 -15.46 -33.24 -5.89
N TYR A 299 -15.68 -31.92 -5.81
CA TYR A 299 -14.67 -30.87 -6.01
C TYR A 299 -14.14 -30.25 -4.72
N PHE A 300 -15.00 -30.06 -3.72
CA PHE A 300 -14.62 -29.44 -2.44
C PHE A 300 -13.46 -30.18 -1.74
N SER A 301 -12.33 -29.49 -1.60
CA SER A 301 -11.09 -30.06 -1.08
C SER A 301 -10.46 -29.10 -0.05
N PRO A 302 -10.64 -29.33 1.26
CA PRO A 302 -10.03 -28.51 2.31
C PRO A 302 -8.49 -28.46 2.29
N ASP A 303 -7.83 -29.38 1.58
CA ASP A 303 -6.39 -29.36 1.23
C ASP A 303 -6.30 -29.32 -0.31
N SER A 304 -6.76 -28.22 -0.90
CA SER A 304 -6.85 -27.98 -2.35
C SER A 304 -5.45 -27.74 -2.92
N ASN A 305 -4.60 -27.05 -2.16
CA ASN A 305 -3.20 -26.76 -2.45
C ASN A 305 -2.30 -28.02 -2.31
N ARG A 306 -2.75 -29.03 -1.55
CA ARG A 306 -2.12 -30.36 -1.33
C ARG A 306 -0.81 -30.31 -0.55
N ASN A 307 -0.65 -29.34 0.33
CA ASN A 307 0.48 -29.25 1.25
C ASN A 307 0.33 -30.20 2.45
N GLY A 308 -0.88 -30.69 2.74
CA GLY A 308 -1.19 -31.62 3.82
C GLY A 308 -1.60 -30.97 5.15
N ILE A 309 -1.98 -29.70 5.10
CA ILE A 309 -2.73 -28.93 6.10
C ILE A 309 -4.11 -28.70 5.47
N GLU A 310 -5.15 -28.60 6.30
CA GLU A 310 -6.52 -28.32 5.83
C GLU A 310 -6.83 -26.86 6.19
N CYS A 311 -7.38 -26.13 5.21
CA CYS A 311 -7.77 -24.73 5.29
C CYS A 311 -6.61 -23.79 5.62
N ASP A 312 -5.62 -23.73 4.73
CA ASP A 312 -4.51 -22.79 4.87
C ASP A 312 -4.02 -22.15 3.55
N VAL A 313 -3.23 -21.10 3.72
CA VAL A 313 -2.55 -20.38 2.66
C VAL A 313 -1.06 -20.74 2.67
N GLU A 314 -0.64 -21.52 1.66
CA GLU A 314 0.76 -21.90 1.48
C GLU A 314 1.58 -20.73 0.92
N LEU A 315 2.57 -20.30 1.70
CA LEU A 315 3.59 -19.35 1.26
C LEU A 315 4.80 -20.10 0.68
N VAL A 316 4.92 -20.09 -0.66
CA VAL A 316 5.97 -20.83 -1.38
C VAL A 316 7.25 -20.00 -1.49
N PHE A 317 8.32 -20.42 -0.81
CA PHE A 317 9.62 -19.74 -0.83
C PHE A 317 10.65 -20.45 -1.74
N ASP A 318 11.51 -19.68 -2.41
CA ASP A 318 12.70 -20.21 -3.09
C ASP A 318 13.73 -20.74 -2.08
N ASN A 319 14.70 -21.51 -2.58
CA ASN A 319 15.93 -21.94 -1.90
C ASN A 319 16.73 -20.78 -1.26
N ASN A 320 16.48 -19.54 -1.69
CA ASN A 320 17.10 -18.32 -1.16
C ASN A 320 16.28 -17.65 -0.03
N GLY A 321 15.06 -18.14 0.28
CA GLY A 321 14.17 -17.58 1.30
C GLY A 321 13.25 -16.45 0.82
N ASN A 322 13.10 -16.27 -0.50
CA ASN A 322 12.22 -15.26 -1.10
C ASN A 322 10.87 -15.88 -1.47
N LEU A 323 9.75 -15.24 -1.13
CA LEU A 323 8.41 -15.65 -1.57
C LEU A 323 8.32 -15.61 -3.11
N ILE A 324 7.84 -16.70 -3.71
CA ILE A 324 7.62 -16.84 -5.17
C ILE A 324 6.14 -16.68 -5.49
N SER A 325 5.28 -17.35 -4.72
CA SER A 325 3.84 -17.45 -4.94
C SER A 325 3.14 -17.72 -3.62
N ILE A 326 1.86 -17.37 -3.61
CA ILE A 326 0.88 -17.71 -2.57
C ILE A 326 -0.06 -18.74 -3.19
N GLN A 327 -0.41 -19.79 -2.47
CA GLN A 327 -1.40 -20.79 -2.88
C GLN A 327 -2.37 -20.99 -1.71
N ALA A 328 -3.52 -20.33 -1.75
CA ALA A 328 -4.61 -20.62 -0.84
C ALA A 328 -5.22 -22.00 -1.14
N ASP A 329 -5.77 -22.64 -0.12
CA ASP A 329 -6.83 -23.65 -0.30
C ASP A 329 -8.10 -23.00 -0.89
N GLU A 330 -9.09 -23.82 -1.23
CA GLU A 330 -10.42 -23.29 -1.60
C GLU A 330 -11.14 -22.84 -0.32
N LEU A 331 -11.77 -21.65 -0.37
CA LEU A 331 -12.55 -21.02 0.69
C LEU A 331 -11.72 -20.53 1.92
N VAL A 332 -10.49 -20.05 1.69
CA VAL A 332 -9.62 -19.48 2.74
C VAL A 332 -8.93 -18.21 2.27
N ASP A 333 -9.01 -17.14 3.06
CA ASP A 333 -8.59 -15.80 2.66
C ASP A 333 -9.27 -15.41 1.31
N GLU A 334 -10.53 -15.82 1.13
CA GLU A 334 -11.36 -15.48 -0.04
C GLU A 334 -12.00 -14.09 0.17
N ASP A 335 -12.12 -13.34 -0.92
CA ASP A 335 -12.46 -11.91 -0.94
C ASP A 335 -11.85 -11.06 0.21
N PRO A 336 -10.51 -11.11 0.36
CA PRO A 336 -9.82 -10.44 1.46
C PRO A 336 -9.92 -8.92 1.30
N SER A 337 -9.79 -8.18 2.40
CA SER A 337 -10.07 -6.74 2.42
C SER A 337 -9.31 -5.90 1.37
N GLU A 338 -9.98 -5.63 0.24
CA GLU A 338 -9.52 -4.73 -0.81
C GLU A 338 -9.22 -3.35 -0.23
N ASP A 339 -10.08 -2.88 0.67
CA ASP A 339 -10.01 -1.52 1.20
C ASP A 339 -8.73 -1.36 2.05
N GLU A 340 -8.42 -2.30 2.96
CA GLU A 340 -7.18 -2.24 3.74
C GLU A 340 -5.92 -2.38 2.85
N PHE A 341 -5.88 -3.40 1.98
CA PHE A 341 -4.70 -3.66 1.14
C PHE A 341 -4.44 -2.54 0.12
N VAL A 342 -5.48 -2.08 -0.58
CA VAL A 342 -5.34 -1.04 -1.60
C VAL A 342 -5.11 0.32 -0.96
N LEU A 343 -5.69 0.65 0.20
CA LEU A 343 -5.36 1.89 0.92
C LEU A 343 -3.90 1.90 1.42
N GLU A 344 -3.39 0.80 1.98
CA GLU A 344 -1.97 0.71 2.40
C GLU A 344 -1.03 0.82 1.19
N SER A 345 -1.38 0.16 0.08
CA SER A 345 -0.65 0.26 -1.19
C SER A 345 -0.70 1.67 -1.80
N LEU A 346 -1.84 2.35 -1.73
CA LEU A 346 -2.00 3.74 -2.17
C LEU A 346 -1.18 4.69 -1.28
N HIS A 347 -1.16 4.49 0.04
CA HIS A 347 -0.31 5.23 0.97
C HIS A 347 1.17 5.06 0.64
N ARG A 348 1.67 3.82 0.54
CA ARG A 348 3.09 3.53 0.21
C ARG A 348 3.45 4.08 -1.17
N GLY A 349 2.59 3.85 -2.16
CA GLY A 349 2.71 4.38 -3.52
C GLY A 349 2.77 5.91 -3.55
N PHE A 350 1.93 6.58 -2.78
CA PHE A 350 1.91 8.04 -2.63
C PHE A 350 3.23 8.58 -2.04
N VAL A 351 3.70 8.02 -0.93
CA VAL A 351 4.96 8.44 -0.30
C VAL A 351 6.15 8.26 -1.26
N LEU A 352 6.20 7.13 -1.98
CA LEU A 352 7.22 6.89 -3.00
C LEU A 352 7.10 7.86 -4.18
N ALA A 353 5.89 8.08 -4.71
CA ALA A 353 5.65 8.99 -5.83
C ALA A 353 6.07 10.43 -5.49
N VAL A 354 5.67 10.94 -4.32
CA VAL A 354 6.00 12.30 -3.87
C VAL A 354 7.49 12.40 -3.54
N GLY A 355 8.09 11.41 -2.87
CA GLY A 355 9.53 11.37 -2.60
C GLY A 355 10.38 11.37 -3.87
N LYS A 356 10.04 10.52 -4.84
CA LYS A 356 10.80 10.33 -6.09
C LYS A 356 10.54 11.43 -7.11
N VAL A 357 9.29 11.82 -7.34
CA VAL A 357 8.95 12.82 -8.35
C VAL A 357 9.03 14.24 -7.78
N ALA A 358 8.34 14.54 -6.68
CA ALA A 358 8.27 15.91 -6.17
C ALA A 358 9.56 16.35 -5.46
N PHE A 359 10.07 15.57 -4.50
CA PHE A 359 11.28 15.96 -3.74
C PHE A 359 12.57 15.82 -4.54
N LEU A 360 12.79 14.66 -5.16
CA LEU A 360 14.01 14.37 -5.91
C LEU A 360 14.06 15.07 -7.27
N PHE A 361 13.06 14.88 -8.14
CA PHE A 361 13.15 15.44 -9.51
C PHE A 361 12.75 16.91 -9.55
N LEU A 362 11.54 17.27 -9.06
CA LEU A 362 11.04 18.64 -9.19
C LEU A 362 11.81 19.60 -8.29
N LEU A 363 11.79 19.41 -6.98
CA LEU A 363 12.47 20.33 -6.06
C LEU A 363 14.00 20.19 -6.16
N GLY A 364 14.52 18.95 -6.24
CA GLY A 364 15.95 18.68 -6.34
C GLY A 364 16.64 19.24 -7.60
N ILE A 365 16.02 19.16 -8.79
CA ILE A 365 16.62 19.71 -10.03
C ILE A 365 16.31 21.19 -10.22
N PHE A 366 15.05 21.63 -10.04
CA PHE A 366 14.65 22.99 -10.43
C PHE A 366 15.08 24.07 -9.42
N ILE A 367 15.15 23.79 -8.11
CA ILE A 367 15.63 24.78 -7.13
C ILE A 367 17.09 25.17 -7.44
N PRO A 368 18.05 24.23 -7.60
CA PRO A 368 19.42 24.58 -7.99
C PRO A 368 19.51 25.26 -9.35
N LEU A 369 18.73 24.78 -10.34
CA LEU A 369 18.75 25.32 -11.70
C LEU A 369 18.39 26.81 -11.73
N PHE A 370 17.35 27.25 -11.01
CA PHE A 370 16.95 28.66 -10.98
C PHE A 370 17.71 29.48 -9.92
N LEU A 371 17.85 28.96 -8.70
CA LEU A 371 18.23 29.75 -7.55
C LEU A 371 19.76 29.77 -7.36
N ALA A 372 20.43 28.62 -7.45
CA ALA A 372 21.89 28.57 -7.37
C ALA A 372 22.53 29.20 -8.62
N THR A 373 22.07 28.88 -9.83
CA THR A 373 22.61 29.52 -11.03
C THR A 373 22.25 31.01 -11.13
N GLY A 374 21.07 31.44 -10.67
CA GLY A 374 20.65 32.84 -10.74
C GLY A 374 21.21 33.75 -9.63
N LEU A 375 21.93 33.22 -8.63
CA LEU A 375 22.62 34.01 -7.61
C LEU A 375 24.13 33.82 -7.68
N ILE A 376 24.59 32.57 -7.50
CA ILE A 376 26.01 32.26 -7.27
C ILE A 376 26.81 32.48 -8.57
N ARG A 377 26.29 32.03 -9.72
CA ARG A 377 26.96 32.23 -11.02
C ARG A 377 27.07 33.71 -11.38
N ASP A 378 26.01 34.49 -11.29
CA ASP A 378 26.00 35.85 -11.85
C ASP A 378 26.95 36.78 -11.06
N GLU A 379 27.08 36.57 -9.75
CA GLU A 379 28.09 37.24 -8.91
C GLU A 379 29.52 36.79 -9.26
N MET A 380 29.76 35.49 -9.47
CA MET A 380 31.07 34.97 -9.90
C MET A 380 31.45 35.35 -11.34
N ALA A 381 30.48 35.49 -12.24
CA ALA A 381 30.70 35.84 -13.64
C ALA A 381 30.95 37.34 -13.85
N SER A 382 30.26 38.17 -13.06
CA SER A 382 30.35 39.65 -13.10
C SER A 382 31.64 40.21 -12.49
N GLY A 383 32.45 39.41 -11.79
CA GLY A 383 33.70 39.87 -11.17
C GLY A 383 33.50 40.77 -9.94
N THR A 384 32.26 40.95 -9.48
CA THR A 384 31.91 41.75 -8.29
C THR A 384 32.52 41.20 -6.99
N MET A 385 32.97 39.94 -7.00
CA MET A 385 33.70 39.25 -5.94
C MET A 385 34.81 40.08 -5.26
N TYR A 386 35.58 40.89 -6.02
CA TYR A 386 36.68 41.68 -5.44
C TYR A 386 36.22 42.83 -4.53
N TYR A 387 35.02 43.37 -4.75
CA TYR A 387 34.48 44.48 -3.95
C TYR A 387 33.89 44.00 -2.61
N LEU A 388 33.63 42.70 -2.48
CA LEU A 388 33.00 42.09 -1.30
C LEU A 388 34.01 41.65 -0.23
N VAL A 389 35.30 41.56 -0.55
CA VAL A 389 36.32 40.97 0.33
C VAL A 389 37.57 41.84 0.42
N GLY A 390 37.68 42.65 1.47
CA GLY A 390 38.83 43.54 1.73
C GLY A 390 40.14 42.85 2.15
N LYS A 391 40.26 41.52 1.99
CA LYS A 391 41.49 40.73 2.17
C LYS A 391 41.55 39.65 1.08
N PRO A 392 42.74 39.29 0.56
CA PRO A 392 42.84 38.18 -0.38
C PRO A 392 42.33 36.88 0.28
N ILE A 393 41.36 36.25 -0.39
CA ILE A 393 40.87 34.88 -0.13
C ILE A 393 41.10 34.09 -1.42
N HIS A 394 41.47 32.82 -1.31
CA HIS A 394 41.70 32.01 -2.50
C HIS A 394 40.37 31.75 -3.23
N ARG A 395 40.31 31.99 -4.55
CA ARG A 395 39.03 32.04 -5.30
C ARG A 395 38.24 30.72 -5.23
N ALA A 396 38.94 29.60 -5.07
CA ALA A 396 38.38 28.27 -4.88
C ALA A 396 37.62 28.10 -3.55
N GLU A 397 38.06 28.74 -2.46
CA GLU A 397 37.42 28.62 -1.14
C GLU A 397 36.07 29.37 -1.14
N PHE A 398 36.04 30.54 -1.78
CA PHE A 398 34.83 31.36 -1.94
C PHE A 398 33.68 30.59 -2.60
N PHE A 399 33.96 29.78 -3.63
CA PHE A 399 32.96 28.92 -4.29
C PHE A 399 32.25 27.98 -3.32
N VAL A 400 33.02 27.28 -2.48
CA VAL A 400 32.48 26.33 -1.49
C VAL A 400 31.66 27.06 -0.44
N TYR A 401 32.14 28.20 0.07
CA TYR A 401 31.39 29.00 1.05
C TYR A 401 30.07 29.56 0.49
N ARG A 402 29.98 29.87 -0.81
CA ARG A 402 28.72 30.26 -1.46
C ARG A 402 27.73 29.10 -1.54
N ILE A 403 28.19 27.90 -1.88
CA ILE A 403 27.33 26.71 -1.93
C ILE A 403 26.85 26.33 -0.54
N LEU A 404 27.73 26.33 0.48
CA LEU A 404 27.32 26.12 1.88
C LEU A 404 26.34 27.20 2.36
N GLY A 405 26.50 28.46 1.93
CA GLY A 405 25.56 29.55 2.16
C GLY A 405 24.16 29.28 1.60
N PHE A 406 24.07 28.73 0.38
CA PHE A 406 22.79 28.28 -0.19
C PHE A 406 22.21 27.08 0.57
N MET A 407 23.02 26.05 0.85
CA MET A 407 22.59 24.86 1.59
C MET A 407 22.04 25.19 2.98
N SER A 408 22.57 26.21 3.66
CA SER A 408 22.12 26.66 4.99
C SER A 408 20.65 27.11 5.07
N ILE A 409 20.02 27.35 3.92
CA ILE A 409 18.58 27.64 3.82
C ILE A 409 17.86 26.50 3.10
N ALA A 410 18.39 26.04 1.97
CA ALA A 410 17.66 25.15 1.09
C ALA A 410 17.57 23.71 1.63
N ALA A 411 18.61 23.16 2.29
CA ALA A 411 18.49 21.84 2.90
C ALA A 411 17.55 21.81 4.12
N PRO A 412 17.63 22.75 5.08
CA PRO A 412 16.65 22.84 6.16
C PRO A 412 15.21 23.02 5.65
N TYR A 413 15.00 23.75 4.55
CA TYR A 413 13.69 23.84 3.89
C TYR A 413 13.24 22.48 3.34
N MET A 414 14.09 21.76 2.61
CA MET A 414 13.75 20.43 2.06
C MET A 414 13.43 19.42 3.17
N VAL A 415 14.24 19.36 4.23
CA VAL A 415 14.01 18.46 5.36
C VAL A 415 12.75 18.85 6.15
N ALA A 416 12.52 20.14 6.41
CA ALA A 416 11.32 20.60 7.11
C ALA A 416 10.05 20.36 6.30
N LEU A 417 10.10 20.51 4.96
CA LEU A 417 8.97 20.20 4.08
C LEU A 417 8.71 18.69 4.02
N ALA A 418 9.75 17.85 3.94
CA ALA A 418 9.62 16.39 3.98
C ALA A 418 9.01 15.92 5.31
N LEU A 419 9.48 16.45 6.44
CA LEU A 419 8.91 16.13 7.76
C LEU A 419 7.50 16.71 7.97
N PHE A 420 7.14 17.81 7.31
CA PHE A 420 5.76 18.33 7.34
C PHE A 420 4.81 17.42 6.56
N VAL A 421 5.17 17.03 5.33
CA VAL A 421 4.40 16.07 4.53
C VAL A 421 4.30 14.75 5.27
N GLY A 422 5.42 14.24 5.80
CA GLY A 422 5.47 13.01 6.57
C GLY A 422 4.63 13.03 7.85
N LEU A 423 4.61 14.15 8.58
CA LEU A 423 3.73 14.30 9.73
C LEU A 423 2.25 14.17 9.33
N VAL A 424 1.85 14.77 8.20
CA VAL A 424 0.45 14.68 7.72
C VAL A 424 0.14 13.26 7.25
N THR A 425 1.01 12.62 6.46
CA THR A 425 0.78 11.23 6.02
C THR A 425 0.77 10.23 7.17
N SER A 426 1.62 10.41 8.20
CA SER A 426 1.64 9.53 9.39
C SER A 426 0.39 9.65 10.29
N PHE A 427 -0.45 10.68 10.11
CA PHE A 427 -1.73 10.84 10.82
C PHE A 427 -2.96 10.42 9.99
N ILE A 428 -2.81 10.27 8.67
CA ILE A 428 -3.89 9.98 7.72
C ILE A 428 -3.72 8.59 7.08
N GLY A 429 -2.51 8.03 7.11
CA GLY A 429 -2.23 6.68 6.60
C GLY A 429 -3.01 5.61 7.36
N PRO A 430 -3.38 4.51 6.67
CA PRO A 430 -4.26 3.47 7.20
C PRO A 430 -3.61 2.65 8.32
N GLY A 431 -4.41 1.86 9.03
CA GLY A 431 -3.99 0.95 10.11
C GLY A 431 -4.29 1.44 11.54
N ASP A 432 -4.26 0.51 12.48
CA ASP A 432 -4.77 0.65 13.86
C ASP A 432 -4.18 1.79 14.71
N SER A 433 -2.97 2.25 14.36
CA SER A 433 -2.23 3.18 15.20
C SER A 433 -2.56 4.63 14.85
N LEU A 434 -2.92 5.43 15.86
CA LEU A 434 -3.16 6.88 15.71
C LEU A 434 -1.99 7.69 15.12
N PHE A 435 -0.78 7.11 15.03
CA PHE A 435 0.37 7.73 14.40
C PHE A 435 1.45 6.72 13.96
N ARG A 436 1.69 6.65 12.65
CA ARG A 436 2.69 5.74 12.05
C ARG A 436 4.10 6.32 12.09
N PHE A 437 4.89 5.90 13.08
CA PHE A 437 6.29 6.34 13.25
C PHE A 437 7.26 5.80 12.17
N GLN A 438 6.92 4.71 11.49
CA GLN A 438 7.73 4.13 10.41
C GLN A 438 7.83 5.09 9.22
N ASP A 439 6.71 5.65 8.76
CA ASP A 439 6.68 6.54 7.59
C ASP A 439 7.50 7.82 7.83
N LEU A 440 7.55 8.32 9.08
CA LEU A 440 8.41 9.44 9.46
C LEU A 440 9.90 9.14 9.24
N THR A 441 10.31 7.87 9.34
CA THR A 441 11.67 7.41 9.02
C THR A 441 11.93 7.46 7.52
N VAL A 442 10.99 6.98 6.69
CA VAL A 442 11.05 7.12 5.22
C VAL A 442 11.20 8.60 4.85
N TRP A 443 10.33 9.47 5.39
CA TRP A 443 10.33 10.91 5.10
C TRP A 443 11.60 11.64 5.56
N LEU A 444 12.19 11.24 6.69
CA LEU A 444 13.48 11.77 7.13
C LEU A 444 14.59 11.40 6.13
N ILE A 445 14.64 10.15 5.67
CA ILE A 445 15.65 9.69 4.69
C ILE A 445 15.40 10.35 3.33
N ILE A 446 14.15 10.48 2.86
CA ILE A 446 13.78 11.25 1.66
C ILE A 446 14.29 12.69 1.79
N GLY A 447 14.05 13.36 2.93
CA GLY A 447 14.50 14.74 3.17
C GLY A 447 16.02 14.91 3.12
N ILE A 448 16.77 13.97 3.72
CA ILE A 448 18.24 13.95 3.67
C ILE A 448 18.74 13.66 2.25
N THR A 449 18.13 12.70 1.55
CA THR A 449 18.47 12.33 0.18
C THR A 449 18.22 13.50 -0.78
N ALA A 450 17.06 14.15 -0.67
CA ALA A 450 16.73 15.34 -1.44
C ALA A 450 17.72 16.49 -1.16
N ALA A 451 18.17 16.67 0.08
CA ALA A 451 19.22 17.64 0.41
C ALA A 451 20.61 17.29 -0.20
N LEU A 452 20.98 16.01 -0.28
CA LEU A 452 22.21 15.56 -0.96
C LEU A 452 22.13 15.74 -2.48
N VAL A 453 21.01 15.37 -3.09
CA VAL A 453 20.76 15.55 -4.54
C VAL A 453 20.68 17.03 -4.91
N LEU A 454 20.06 17.87 -4.07
CA LEU A 454 20.07 19.32 -4.19
C LEU A 454 21.52 19.88 -4.17
N LEU A 455 22.39 19.35 -3.30
CA LEU A 455 23.81 19.74 -3.24
C LEU A 455 24.58 19.29 -4.50
N ALA A 456 24.34 18.07 -4.98
CA ALA A 456 24.92 17.57 -6.22
C ALA A 456 24.55 18.46 -7.42
N TYR A 457 23.27 18.74 -7.63
CA TYR A 457 22.84 19.65 -8.71
C TYR A 457 23.32 21.09 -8.51
N SER A 458 23.36 21.60 -7.27
CA SER A 458 23.89 22.94 -6.97
C SER A 458 25.36 23.07 -7.29
N THR A 459 26.17 22.04 -6.99
CA THR A 459 27.60 22.03 -7.33
C THR A 459 27.81 21.89 -8.83
N THR A 460 27.13 20.96 -9.51
CA THR A 460 27.21 20.77 -10.96
C THR A 460 26.81 22.02 -11.74
N PHE A 461 25.61 22.57 -11.52
CA PHE A 461 25.15 23.74 -12.28
C PHE A 461 25.96 25.01 -11.98
N SER A 462 26.42 25.19 -10.73
CA SER A 462 27.31 26.32 -10.38
C SER A 462 28.69 26.16 -11.01
N ALA A 463 29.27 24.96 -11.03
CA ALA A 463 30.56 24.69 -11.66
C ALA A 463 30.51 24.86 -13.19
N LEU A 464 29.45 24.35 -13.85
CA LEU A 464 29.21 24.58 -15.28
C LEU A 464 29.07 26.09 -15.60
N GLY A 465 28.38 26.84 -14.74
CA GLY A 465 28.27 28.29 -14.80
C GLY A 465 29.62 29.03 -14.65
N VAL A 466 30.52 28.51 -13.80
CA VAL A 466 31.90 29.03 -13.64
C VAL A 466 32.73 28.77 -14.89
N ILE A 467 32.68 27.56 -15.44
CA ILE A 467 33.52 27.11 -16.56
C ILE A 467 33.36 28.04 -17.77
N SER A 468 32.13 28.42 -18.13
CA SER A 468 31.88 29.31 -19.28
C SER A 468 30.90 30.44 -18.98
N LYS A 469 31.40 31.69 -18.99
CA LYS A 469 30.58 32.90 -18.77
C LYS A 469 29.45 33.09 -19.79
N ARG A 470 29.57 32.53 -21.00
CA ARG A 470 28.57 32.67 -22.09
C ARG A 470 27.74 31.40 -22.31
N PHE A 471 28.36 30.22 -22.21
CA PHE A 471 27.70 28.95 -22.53
C PHE A 471 27.30 28.11 -21.31
N GLY A 472 27.78 28.47 -20.10
CA GLY A 472 27.56 27.67 -18.89
C GLY A 472 26.09 27.47 -18.52
N ILE A 473 25.22 28.46 -18.76
CA ILE A 473 23.77 28.31 -18.53
C ILE A 473 23.12 27.32 -19.50
N TYR A 474 23.50 27.35 -20.79
CA TYR A 474 22.95 26.43 -21.79
C TYR A 474 23.41 25.00 -21.54
N ILE A 475 24.68 24.81 -21.14
CA ILE A 475 25.20 23.48 -20.76
C ILE A 475 24.50 22.98 -19.48
N ALA A 476 24.31 23.84 -18.48
CA ALA A 476 23.55 23.47 -17.27
C ALA A 476 22.09 23.12 -17.57
N MET A 477 21.43 23.82 -18.51
CA MET A 477 20.07 23.50 -18.95
C MET A 477 20.00 22.16 -19.69
N VAL A 478 20.94 21.87 -20.60
CA VAL A 478 21.03 20.57 -21.28
C VAL A 478 21.28 19.44 -20.27
N MET A 479 22.16 19.66 -19.28
CA MET A 479 22.36 18.70 -18.19
C MET A 479 21.10 18.53 -17.34
N GLY A 480 20.35 19.59 -17.02
CA GLY A 480 19.08 19.47 -16.31
C GLY A 480 18.04 18.64 -17.06
N VAL A 481 17.96 18.78 -18.39
CA VAL A 481 17.10 17.94 -19.25
C VAL A 481 17.60 16.49 -19.31
N TRP A 482 18.91 16.26 -19.40
CA TRP A 482 19.50 14.92 -19.34
C TRP A 482 19.15 14.20 -18.02
N GLU A 483 19.32 14.88 -16.89
CA GLU A 483 19.04 14.33 -15.56
C GLU A 483 17.55 14.06 -15.36
N PHE A 484 16.66 14.92 -15.89
CA PHE A 484 15.22 14.69 -15.90
C PHE A 484 14.80 13.49 -16.77
N ILE A 485 15.44 13.29 -17.92
CA ILE A 485 15.20 12.12 -18.78
C ILE A 485 15.70 10.84 -18.10
N MET A 486 16.91 10.86 -17.52
CA MET A 486 17.48 9.70 -16.83
C MET A 486 16.75 9.36 -15.52
N ALA A 487 16.22 10.38 -14.84
CA ALA A 487 15.30 10.20 -13.71
C ALA A 487 14.07 9.37 -14.09
N PHE A 488 13.41 9.72 -15.19
CA PHE A 488 12.23 8.99 -15.67
C PHE A 488 12.58 7.58 -16.19
N PHE A 489 13.68 7.43 -16.94
CA PHE A 489 14.17 6.11 -17.33
C PHE A 489 14.52 5.22 -16.12
N SER A 490 15.08 5.76 -15.05
CA SER A 490 15.44 4.99 -13.86
C SER A 490 14.22 4.52 -13.05
N LEU A 491 13.07 5.23 -13.13
CA LEU A 491 11.80 4.72 -12.60
C LEU A 491 11.26 3.59 -13.48
N LEU A 492 11.07 3.86 -14.78
CA LEU A 492 10.40 2.91 -15.70
C LEU A 492 11.22 1.66 -16.03
N SER A 493 12.55 1.68 -15.88
CA SER A 493 13.43 0.53 -16.14
C SER A 493 13.95 -0.14 -14.88
N SER A 494 13.26 0.06 -13.76
CA SER A 494 13.56 -0.55 -12.45
C SER A 494 15.03 -0.48 -12.01
N GLY A 495 15.70 0.62 -12.32
CA GLY A 495 17.14 0.81 -12.07
C GLY A 495 18.09 -0.09 -12.90
N GLN A 496 17.58 -1.09 -13.62
CA GLN A 496 18.35 -2.10 -14.38
C GLN A 496 19.18 -1.50 -15.52
N SER A 497 18.80 -0.31 -16.00
CA SER A 497 19.56 0.42 -17.01
C SER A 497 20.88 0.98 -16.44
N LYS A 498 21.99 0.28 -16.74
CA LYS A 498 23.37 0.74 -16.43
C LYS A 498 23.73 2.12 -17.02
N VAL A 499 22.92 2.65 -17.95
CA VAL A 499 23.08 4.02 -18.47
C VAL A 499 22.55 5.05 -17.46
N ALA A 500 21.48 4.73 -16.72
CA ALA A 500 20.93 5.59 -15.68
C ALA A 500 21.91 5.80 -14.51
N TRP A 501 22.81 4.84 -14.25
CA TRP A 501 23.85 4.91 -13.21
C TRP A 501 24.83 6.09 -13.38
N LEU A 502 24.87 6.72 -14.57
CA LEU A 502 25.65 7.93 -14.83
C LEU A 502 24.96 9.23 -14.34
N SER A 503 23.69 9.15 -13.95
CA SER A 503 22.84 10.26 -13.52
C SER A 503 22.81 10.40 -12.00
N VAL A 504 22.75 11.62 -11.48
CA VAL A 504 22.60 11.88 -10.03
C VAL A 504 21.25 11.40 -9.53
N SER A 505 20.22 11.48 -10.37
CA SER A 505 18.85 11.07 -10.03
C SER A 505 18.75 9.57 -9.71
N HIS A 506 19.48 8.70 -10.40
CA HIS A 506 19.48 7.25 -10.14
C HIS A 506 19.96 6.93 -8.72
N TRP A 507 21.10 7.48 -8.30
CA TRP A 507 21.61 7.30 -6.93
C TRP A 507 20.68 7.92 -5.87
N GLY A 508 19.94 8.97 -6.21
CA GLY A 508 18.88 9.51 -5.36
C GLY A 508 17.68 8.56 -5.22
N LEU A 509 17.27 7.90 -6.31
CA LEU A 509 16.20 6.91 -6.31
C LEU A 509 16.57 5.66 -5.52
N GLU A 510 17.78 5.13 -5.70
CA GLU A 510 18.32 3.99 -4.93
C GLU A 510 18.29 4.24 -3.42
N MET A 511 18.60 5.47 -2.98
CA MET A 511 18.47 5.84 -1.57
C MET A 511 17.01 5.85 -1.07
N VAL A 512 16.03 6.18 -1.92
CA VAL A 512 14.60 6.15 -1.54
C VAL A 512 14.03 4.72 -1.60
N ASN A 513 14.45 3.89 -2.55
CA ASN A 513 14.15 2.44 -2.56
C ASN A 513 14.65 1.81 -1.24
N SER A 514 15.90 2.13 -0.87
CA SER A 514 16.51 1.67 0.37
C SER A 514 15.78 2.21 1.61
N ALA A 515 15.31 3.46 1.60
CA ALA A 515 14.56 4.07 2.71
C ALA A 515 13.22 3.37 2.98
N ALA A 516 12.54 2.96 1.92
CA ALA A 516 11.30 2.21 2.00
C ALA A 516 11.54 0.79 2.54
N LEU A 517 12.49 0.00 1.99
CA LEU A 517 12.83 -1.32 2.59
C LEU A 517 13.29 -1.25 4.06
N ILE A 518 13.89 -0.13 4.50
CA ILE A 518 14.30 0.06 5.90
C ILE A 518 13.09 0.26 6.84
N SER A 519 11.97 0.74 6.31
CA SER A 519 10.79 1.13 7.11
C SER A 519 9.61 0.17 6.93
N TRP A 520 9.50 -0.42 5.74
CA TRP A 520 8.50 -1.37 5.28
C TRP A 520 9.26 -2.56 4.62
N PRO A 521 9.77 -3.52 5.41
CA PRO A 521 10.60 -4.62 4.90
C PRO A 521 9.81 -5.62 4.03
N ASP A 522 8.51 -5.71 4.28
CA ASP A 522 7.46 -6.41 3.54
C ASP A 522 7.22 -5.87 2.11
N SER A 523 7.65 -4.65 1.80
CA SER A 523 7.48 -4.01 0.49
C SER A 523 7.98 -4.83 -0.72
N GLY A 524 8.90 -5.78 -0.51
CA GLY A 524 9.33 -6.71 -1.57
C GLY A 524 8.25 -7.70 -2.01
N TYR A 525 7.28 -8.02 -1.14
CA TYR A 525 6.28 -9.05 -1.35
C TYR A 525 4.92 -8.51 -1.81
N TYR A 526 4.65 -7.21 -1.66
CA TYR A 526 3.38 -6.57 -2.02
C TYR A 526 2.95 -6.78 -3.48
N ASP A 527 3.89 -6.93 -4.41
CA ASP A 527 3.63 -7.22 -5.82
C ASP A 527 3.17 -8.68 -6.01
N VAL A 528 3.80 -9.62 -5.29
CA VAL A 528 3.43 -11.05 -5.29
C VAL A 528 2.06 -11.24 -4.65
N ILE A 529 1.84 -10.63 -3.48
CA ILE A 529 0.56 -10.64 -2.74
C ILE A 529 -0.57 -10.08 -3.61
N GLY A 530 -0.40 -8.87 -4.17
CA GLY A 530 -1.41 -8.24 -5.03
C GLY A 530 -1.72 -9.02 -6.32
N SER A 531 -0.76 -9.80 -6.82
CA SER A 531 -0.97 -10.69 -7.98
C SER A 531 -1.55 -12.06 -7.63
N GLY A 532 -1.43 -12.49 -6.36
CA GLY A 532 -1.82 -13.82 -5.89
C GLY A 532 -3.26 -13.87 -5.38
N LEU A 533 -3.67 -12.84 -4.63
CA LEU A 533 -5.02 -12.72 -4.07
C LEU A 533 -5.88 -11.83 -4.99
N PHE A 534 -5.63 -10.52 -4.98
CA PHE A 534 -6.48 -9.49 -5.59
C PHE A 534 -6.51 -9.41 -7.13
N ASN A 535 -5.71 -10.20 -7.85
CA ASN A 535 -5.57 -10.15 -9.33
C ASN A 535 -5.37 -8.73 -9.93
N SER A 536 -4.90 -7.75 -9.14
CA SER A 536 -5.03 -6.32 -9.45
C SER A 536 -3.68 -5.58 -9.49
N SER A 537 -3.55 -4.65 -10.43
CA SER A 537 -2.31 -3.87 -10.59
C SER A 537 -2.28 -2.67 -9.66
N VAL A 538 -1.71 -2.83 -8.46
CA VAL A 538 -1.73 -1.80 -7.42
C VAL A 538 -0.76 -0.64 -7.69
N VAL A 539 -1.16 0.59 -7.31
CA VAL A 539 -0.42 1.85 -7.57
C VAL A 539 1.04 1.82 -7.06
N PHE A 540 1.29 1.10 -5.98
CA PHE A 540 2.61 0.88 -5.42
C PHE A 540 3.63 0.35 -6.45
N SER A 541 3.25 -0.65 -7.26
CA SER A 541 4.12 -1.33 -8.24
C SER A 541 4.80 -0.37 -9.24
N ILE A 542 4.12 0.72 -9.62
CA ILE A 542 4.60 1.73 -10.57
C ILE A 542 5.79 2.53 -10.03
N PHE A 543 5.79 2.78 -8.71
CA PHE A 543 6.79 3.60 -8.05
C PHE A 543 7.80 2.77 -7.27
N TRP A 544 7.43 1.57 -6.82
CA TRP A 544 8.28 0.61 -6.15
C TRP A 544 9.39 0.10 -7.07
N ASN A 545 10.55 -0.19 -6.48
CA ASN A 545 11.70 -0.80 -7.14
C ASN A 545 12.67 -1.31 -6.08
N GLU A 546 13.19 -2.53 -6.23
CA GLU A 546 14.24 -3.08 -5.37
C GLU A 546 15.58 -2.33 -5.56
N PRO A 547 16.42 -2.15 -4.52
CA PRO A 547 17.74 -1.53 -4.67
C PRO A 547 18.73 -2.39 -5.48
N THR A 548 19.28 -1.86 -6.57
CA THR A 548 20.04 -2.66 -7.56
C THR A 548 21.48 -3.01 -7.15
N ILE A 549 22.01 -2.40 -6.08
CA ILE A 549 23.44 -2.52 -5.69
C ILE A 549 23.68 -3.66 -4.71
N ALA A 550 22.78 -3.81 -3.75
CA ALA A 550 22.86 -4.79 -2.66
C ALA A 550 21.43 -5.15 -2.22
N PRO A 551 20.72 -6.02 -2.99
CA PRO A 551 19.33 -6.39 -2.72
C PRO A 551 19.14 -6.88 -1.28
N ASP A 552 19.96 -7.86 -0.87
CA ASP A 552 19.96 -8.49 0.46
C ASP A 552 20.22 -7.52 1.64
N SER A 553 20.61 -6.26 1.40
CA SER A 553 20.93 -5.31 2.48
C SER A 553 20.64 -3.84 2.10
N PRO A 554 19.41 -3.35 2.38
CA PRO A 554 18.99 -1.98 2.12
C PRO A 554 19.94 -0.92 2.68
N ILE A 555 20.47 -1.15 3.89
CA ILE A 555 21.43 -0.26 4.55
C ILE A 555 22.75 -0.17 3.75
N ALA A 556 23.20 -1.26 3.12
CA ALA A 556 24.40 -1.24 2.30
C ALA A 556 24.18 -0.45 1.01
N SER A 557 23.05 -0.65 0.32
CA SER A 557 22.70 0.13 -0.87
C SER A 557 22.59 1.64 -0.56
N LEU A 558 21.94 1.99 0.56
CA LEU A 558 21.87 3.37 1.06
C LEU A 558 23.26 4.00 1.28
N LEU A 559 24.17 3.26 1.95
CA LEU A 559 25.52 3.75 2.25
C LEU A 559 26.39 3.88 0.99
N VAL A 560 26.32 2.91 0.07
CA VAL A 560 27.05 2.97 -1.20
C VAL A 560 26.55 4.13 -2.05
N SER A 561 25.23 4.31 -2.17
CA SER A 561 24.62 5.41 -2.94
C SER A 561 24.97 6.78 -2.36
N SER A 562 24.91 6.92 -1.03
CA SER A 562 25.35 8.14 -0.32
C SER A 562 26.84 8.44 -0.56
N PHE A 563 27.71 7.42 -0.53
CA PHE A 563 29.13 7.56 -0.84
C PHE A 563 29.37 8.02 -2.29
N PHE A 564 28.67 7.44 -3.27
CA PHE A 564 28.76 7.86 -4.68
C PHE A 564 28.30 9.31 -4.88
N LEU A 565 27.20 9.74 -4.26
CA LEU A 565 26.75 11.13 -4.32
C LEU A 565 27.78 12.10 -3.69
N LEU A 566 28.34 11.77 -2.53
CA LEU A 566 29.38 12.58 -1.88
C LEU A 566 30.67 12.64 -2.72
N LEU A 567 31.06 11.56 -3.38
CA LEU A 567 32.19 11.51 -4.30
C LEU A 567 31.93 12.36 -5.55
N TYR A 568 30.74 12.28 -6.15
CA TYR A 568 30.31 13.12 -7.26
C TYR A 568 30.35 14.61 -6.90
N ILE A 569 29.78 14.98 -5.75
CA ILE A 569 29.84 16.34 -5.18
C ILE A 569 31.30 16.80 -5.04
N GLY A 570 32.16 15.95 -4.47
CA GLY A 570 33.59 16.23 -4.31
C GLY A 570 34.30 16.51 -5.63
N ILE A 571 34.05 15.70 -6.67
CA ILE A 571 34.60 15.90 -8.02
C ILE A 571 34.16 17.26 -8.60
N TRP A 572 32.87 17.59 -8.55
CA TRP A 572 32.37 18.87 -9.09
C TRP A 572 32.86 20.08 -8.32
N VAL A 573 33.02 19.98 -7.00
CA VAL A 573 33.69 21.00 -6.19
C VAL A 573 35.13 21.19 -6.64
N LEU A 574 35.92 20.13 -6.78
CA LEU A 574 37.32 20.21 -7.23
C LEU A 574 37.44 20.80 -8.65
N ILE A 575 36.53 20.46 -9.56
CA ILE A 575 36.47 21.04 -10.91
C ILE A 575 36.20 22.56 -10.83
N GLY A 576 35.12 22.97 -10.13
CA GLY A 576 34.77 24.39 -9.98
C GLY A 576 35.90 25.22 -9.33
N GLN A 577 36.54 24.65 -8.32
CA GLN A 577 37.71 25.24 -7.64
C GLN A 577 38.91 25.40 -8.58
N SER A 578 39.26 24.37 -9.36
CA SER A 578 40.38 24.38 -10.30
C SER A 578 40.23 25.47 -11.38
N PHE A 579 39.03 25.61 -11.95
CA PHE A 579 38.76 26.65 -12.96
C PHE A 579 38.80 28.07 -12.39
N LEU A 580 38.41 28.29 -11.13
CA LEU A 580 38.54 29.59 -10.46
C LEU A 580 39.99 29.92 -10.07
N GLY A 581 40.79 28.93 -9.70
CA GLY A 581 42.20 29.11 -9.36
C GLY A 581 43.08 29.48 -10.56
N ARG A 582 42.72 29.05 -11.77
CA ARG A 582 43.51 29.27 -13.00
C ARG A 582 43.20 30.55 -13.78
N ARG A 583 42.11 31.26 -13.47
CA ARG A 583 41.81 32.55 -14.13
C ARG A 583 42.65 33.64 -13.46
N GLU A 584 43.56 34.27 -14.19
CA GLU A 584 44.20 35.51 -13.75
C GLU A 584 43.18 36.68 -13.71
N ILE A 585 43.64 37.88 -13.36
CA ILE A 585 42.78 39.07 -13.28
C ILE A 585 42.81 39.77 -14.65
N ASP A 586 41.65 39.90 -15.29
CA ASP A 586 41.37 40.97 -16.27
C ASP A 586 40.74 42.16 -15.51
#